data_AF-A0A0F9B0E7-F1
#
_entry.id   AF-A0A0F9B0E7-F1
#
_cell.length_a   1.000
_cell.length_b   1.000
_cell.length_c   1.000
_cell.angle_alpha   90.00
_cell.angle_beta   90.00
_cell.angle_gamma   90.00
#
_symmetry.space_group_name_H-M   'P 1'
#
loop_
_entity.id
_entity.type
_entity.pdbx_description
1 polymer ?
#
loop_
_entity_poly.entity_id
_entity_poly.type
_entity_poly.pdbx_seq_one_letter_code
_entity_poly.pdbx_strand_id
1 'polypeptide(L)'
;MGKDYYKILGLSRCATPIEIRTAYLKLAREWHPDLTEDKVIAKEKFQDISEAFEILSHPTRKKIFDELRGRYKAIYQKIDSILSTKGFYSKLYDHQKEAIYLMYSAANLGFSADLGIYRYS
;
A
#
# COMPACT_ATOMS: atom_id res chain seq x y z
N MET A 1 2.75 4.38 -4.76
CA MET A 1 3.17 4.17 -3.35
C MET A 1 2.10 3.30 -2.71
N GLY A 2 2.46 2.15 -2.12
CA GLY A 2 1.48 1.25 -1.49
C GLY A 2 0.69 1.92 -0.35
N LYS A 3 -0.45 1.33 0.01
CA LYS A 3 -1.33 1.84 1.08
C LYS A 3 -0.55 2.04 2.39
N ASP A 4 -0.81 3.15 3.08
CA ASP A 4 -0.24 3.43 4.39
C ASP A 4 -1.28 3.11 5.47
N TYR A 5 -1.30 1.85 5.92
CA TYR A 5 -2.29 1.37 6.90
C TYR A 5 -2.31 2.18 8.20
N TYR A 6 -1.17 2.73 8.62
CA TYR A 6 -1.13 3.62 9.79
C TYR A 6 -1.87 4.93 9.51
N LYS A 7 -1.69 5.53 8.33
CA LYS A 7 -2.43 6.74 7.95
C LYS A 7 -3.92 6.48 7.75
N ILE A 8 -4.28 5.32 7.20
CA ILE A 8 -5.68 4.91 7.03
C ILE A 8 -6.38 4.84 8.40
N LEU A 9 -5.72 4.30 9.42
CA LEU A 9 -6.25 4.28 10.78
C LEU A 9 -6.03 5.59 11.57
N GLY A 10 -5.35 6.59 10.99
CA GLY A 10 -5.01 7.84 11.68
C GLY A 10 -4.02 7.68 12.84
N LEU A 11 -3.13 6.68 12.75
CA LEU A 11 -2.20 6.28 13.80
C LEU A 11 -0.74 6.58 13.45
N SER A 12 0.08 6.69 14.51
CA SER A 12 1.54 6.64 14.38
C SER A 12 2.02 5.20 14.16
N ARG A 13 3.20 5.05 13.57
CA ARG A 13 3.86 3.72 13.40
C ARG A 13 4.18 3.05 14.73
N CYS A 14 4.37 3.85 15.78
CA CYS A 14 4.60 3.37 17.14
C CYS A 14 3.31 2.97 17.85
N ALA A 15 2.15 2.99 17.17
CA ALA A 15 0.87 2.66 17.79
C ALA A 15 0.87 1.24 18.39
N THR A 16 0.34 1.18 19.60
CA THR A 16 0.13 -0.02 20.38
C THR A 16 -1.04 -0.84 19.81
N PRO A 17 -1.11 -2.16 20.10
CA PRO A 17 -2.25 -2.98 19.68
C PRO A 17 -3.60 -2.44 20.16
N ILE A 18 -3.63 -1.80 21.33
CA ILE A 18 -4.83 -1.18 21.90
C ILE A 18 -5.26 0.01 21.06
N GLU A 19 -4.34 0.90 20.70
CA GLU A 19 -4.64 2.06 19.84
C GLU A 19 -5.12 1.63 18.45
N ILE A 20 -4.50 0.58 17.87
CA ILE A 20 -4.90 0.00 16.59
C ILE A 20 -6.35 -0.50 16.65
N ARG A 21 -6.71 -1.24 17.70
CA ARG A 21 -8.07 -1.73 17.90
C ARG A 21 -9.07 -0.60 18.11
N THR A 22 -8.73 0.38 18.93
CA THR A 22 -9.61 1.53 19.23
C THR A 22 -9.88 2.36 17.97
N ALA A 23 -8.83 2.64 17.17
CA ALA A 23 -8.97 3.37 15.92
C ALA A 23 -9.85 2.63 14.91
N TYR A 24 -9.65 1.31 14.77
CA TYR A 24 -10.50 0.47 13.92
C TYR A 24 -11.97 0.54 14.33
N LEU A 25 -12.29 0.36 15.62
CA LEU A 25 -13.67 0.38 16.10
C LEU A 25 -14.35 1.74 15.86
N LYS A 26 -13.61 2.83 16.06
CA LYS A 26 -14.10 4.19 15.79
C LYS A 26 -14.44 4.37 14.32
N LEU A 27 -13.50 4.03 13.44
CA LEU A 27 -13.64 4.22 11.99
C LEU A 27 -14.65 3.24 11.37
N ALA A 28 -14.73 2.01 11.86
CA ALA A 28 -15.71 1.02 11.42
C ALA A 28 -17.15 1.46 11.72
N ARG A 29 -17.37 2.17 12.84
CA ARG A 29 -18.67 2.75 13.16
C ARG A 29 -18.97 3.98 12.29
N GLU A 30 -17.97 4.82 12.06
CA GLU A 30 -18.09 6.03 11.23
C GLU A 30 -18.43 5.71 9.77
N TRP A 31 -17.75 4.71 9.21
CA TRP A 31 -17.90 4.30 7.81
C TRP A 31 -18.75 3.04 7.63
N HIS A 32 -19.60 2.72 8.61
CA HIS A 32 -20.51 1.59 8.46
C HIS A 32 -21.51 1.88 7.32
N PRO A 33 -21.73 0.95 6.39
CA PRO A 33 -22.64 1.18 5.27
C PRO A 33 -24.04 1.51 5.75
N ASP A 34 -24.51 0.99 6.89
CA ASP A 34 -25.86 1.33 7.40
C ASP A 34 -25.97 2.77 7.93
N LEU A 35 -24.87 3.35 8.43
CA LEU A 35 -24.86 4.67 9.06
C LEU A 35 -24.51 5.79 8.08
N THR A 36 -23.87 5.46 6.96
CA THR A 36 -23.40 6.44 5.97
C THR A 36 -24.38 6.56 4.80
N GLU A 37 -24.67 7.78 4.35
CA GLU A 37 -25.56 8.02 3.20
C GLU A 37 -24.92 7.55 1.89
N ASP A 38 -23.64 7.87 1.68
CA ASP A 38 -22.87 7.41 0.53
C ASP A 38 -22.32 5.99 0.77
N LYS A 39 -23.09 5.00 0.30
CA LYS A 39 -22.74 3.59 0.43
C LYS A 39 -21.48 3.20 -0.34
N VAL A 40 -21.16 3.90 -1.43
CA VAL A 40 -20.01 3.58 -2.27
C VAL A 40 -18.73 4.00 -1.55
N ILE A 41 -18.67 5.25 -1.09
CA ILE A 41 -17.53 5.75 -0.33
C ILE A 41 -17.38 4.99 0.99
N ALA A 42 -18.49 4.71 1.69
CA ALA A 42 -18.47 3.94 2.93
C ALA A 42 -17.86 2.55 2.73
N LYS A 43 -18.25 1.84 1.67
CA LYS A 43 -17.71 0.52 1.35
C LYS A 43 -16.21 0.57 1.08
N GLU A 44 -15.75 1.53 0.26
CA GLU A 44 -14.32 1.69 -0.04
C GLU A 44 -13.51 2.01 1.21
N LYS A 45 -13.96 2.97 2.02
CA LYS A 45 -13.31 3.32 3.29
C LYS A 45 -13.29 2.13 4.24
N PHE A 46 -14.41 1.45 4.41
CA PHE A 46 -14.51 0.29 5.29
C PHE A 46 -13.59 -0.85 4.86
N GLN A 47 -13.44 -1.06 3.56
CA GLN A 47 -12.50 -2.03 3.01
C GLN A 47 -11.05 -1.66 3.36
N ASP A 48 -10.65 -0.40 3.14
CA ASP A 48 -9.31 0.09 3.50
C ASP A 48 -9.04 -0.02 5.01
N ILE A 49 -10.02 0.35 5.83
CA ILE A 49 -9.94 0.26 7.31
C ILE A 49 -9.79 -1.19 7.76
N SER A 50 -10.55 -2.11 7.16
CA SER A 50 -10.51 -3.54 7.49
C SER A 50 -9.18 -4.18 7.09
N GLU A 51 -8.68 -3.87 5.89
CA GLU A 51 -7.38 -4.33 5.41
C GLU A 51 -6.24 -3.82 6.33
N ALA A 52 -6.29 -2.52 6.70
CA ALA A 52 -5.33 -1.93 7.61
C ALA A 52 -5.33 -2.64 8.98
N PHE A 53 -6.51 -2.92 9.53
CA PHE A 53 -6.64 -3.62 10.79
C PHE A 53 -6.16 -5.08 10.71
N GLU A 54 -6.47 -5.80 9.64
CA GLU A 54 -6.04 -7.19 9.44
C GLU A 54 -4.50 -7.32 9.45
N ILE A 55 -3.80 -6.37 8.82
CA ILE A 55 -2.34 -6.37 8.80
C ILE A 55 -1.75 -5.91 10.14
N LEU A 56 -2.26 -4.80 10.70
CA LEU A 56 -1.64 -4.15 11.86
C LEU A 56 -1.99 -4.80 13.20
N SER A 57 -3.14 -5.48 13.31
CA SER A 57 -3.57 -6.15 14.55
C SER A 57 -2.78 -7.42 14.85
N HIS A 58 -2.23 -8.08 13.83
CA HIS A 58 -1.43 -9.29 13.99
C HIS A 58 0.06 -8.96 14.08
N PRO A 59 0.76 -9.31 15.17
CA PRO A 59 2.15 -8.89 15.38
C PRO A 59 3.09 -9.41 14.28
N THR A 60 2.89 -10.64 13.81
CA THR A 60 3.69 -11.23 12.73
C THR A 60 3.47 -10.52 11.40
N ARG A 61 2.20 -10.23 11.04
CA ARG A 61 1.86 -9.53 9.80
C ARG A 61 2.33 -8.08 9.82
N LYS A 62 2.15 -7.39 10.95
CA LYS A 62 2.69 -6.05 11.20
C LYS A 62 4.20 -5.99 11.00
N LYS A 63 4.94 -6.95 11.58
CA LYS A 63 6.40 -7.03 11.44
C LYS A 63 6.82 -7.20 9.98
N ILE A 64 6.18 -8.12 9.26
CA ILE A 64 6.46 -8.35 7.82
C ILE A 64 6.16 -7.09 7.01
N PHE A 65 5.02 -6.44 7.27
CA PHE A 65 4.63 -5.19 6.61
C PHE A 65 5.66 -4.07 6.87
N ASP A 66 6.07 -3.87 8.12
CA ASP A 66 7.04 -2.85 8.50
C ASP A 66 8.42 -3.12 7.85
N GLU A 67 8.85 -4.39 7.80
CA GLU A 67 10.11 -4.79 7.18
C GLU A 67 10.10 -4.60 5.66
N LEU A 68 9.05 -5.09 4.97
CA LEU A 68 8.90 -4.90 3.53
C LEU A 68 8.88 -3.41 3.18
N ARG A 69 8.12 -2.62 3.94
CA ARG A 69 8.04 -1.17 3.74
C ARG A 69 9.38 -0.47 3.96
N GLY A 70 10.16 -0.92 4.95
CA GLY A 70 11.52 -0.46 5.17
C GLY A 70 12.44 -0.76 3.99
N ARG A 71 12.41 -2.00 3.47
CA ARG A 71 13.18 -2.42 2.30
C ARG A 71 12.82 -1.63 1.05
N TYR A 72 11.52 -1.48 0.75
CA TYR A 72 11.06 -0.66 -0.38
C TYR A 72 11.55 0.78 -0.26
N LYS A 73 11.44 1.40 0.92
CA LYS A 73 11.93 2.77 1.15
C LYS A 73 13.42 2.89 0.85
N ALA A 74 14.23 1.94 1.29
CA ALA A 74 15.68 1.92 1.03
C ALA A 74 15.99 1.77 -0.47
N ILE A 75 15.27 0.89 -1.17
CA ILE A 75 15.40 0.71 -2.62
C ILE A 75 15.05 2.01 -3.36
N TYR A 76 13.95 2.66 -3.01
CA TYR A 76 13.56 3.94 -3.61
C TYR A 76 14.59 5.03 -3.37
N GLN A 77 15.09 5.18 -2.14
CA GLN A 77 16.14 6.14 -1.84
C GLN A 77 17.42 5.87 -2.64
N LYS A 78 17.77 4.60 -2.85
CA LYS A 78 18.91 4.20 -3.68
C LYS A 78 18.66 4.52 -5.16
N ILE A 79 17.47 4.23 -5.68
CA ILE A 79 17.08 4.56 -7.06
C ILE A 79 17.09 6.07 -7.27
N ASP A 80 16.48 6.84 -6.38
CA ASP A 80 16.44 8.31 -6.46
C ASP A 80 17.86 8.88 -6.43
N SER A 81 18.75 8.35 -5.59
CA SER A 81 20.17 8.71 -5.61
C SER A 81 20.85 8.39 -6.94
N ILE A 82 20.63 7.19 -7.50
CA ILE A 82 21.19 6.79 -8.80
C ILE A 82 20.66 7.66 -9.95
N LEU A 83 19.35 7.90 -9.98
CA LEU A 83 18.68 8.70 -11.01
C LEU A 83 19.06 10.18 -10.90
N SER A 84 19.24 10.69 -9.69
CA SER A 84 19.78 12.04 -9.44
C SER A 84 21.22 12.18 -9.90
N THR A 85 21.98 11.08 -10.01
CA THR A 85 23.40 11.10 -10.41
C THR A 85 23.58 10.97 -11.94
N LYS A 86 22.57 10.50 -12.68
CA LYS A 86 22.60 10.38 -14.15
C LYS A 86 21.41 11.12 -14.76
N GLY A 87 21.63 12.36 -15.17
CA GLY A 87 20.64 13.27 -15.80
C GLY A 87 20.10 12.86 -17.18
N PHE A 88 19.93 11.56 -17.47
CA PHE A 88 19.53 11.05 -18.79
C PHE A 88 18.15 10.35 -18.80
N TYR A 89 17.65 9.85 -17.67
CA TYR A 89 16.47 8.98 -17.65
C TYR A 89 15.17 9.61 -17.10
N SER A 90 15.04 10.94 -17.08
CA SER A 90 13.81 11.58 -16.59
C SER A 90 12.59 11.39 -17.51
N LYS A 91 12.79 11.25 -18.84
CA LYS A 91 11.69 11.20 -19.82
C LYS A 91 11.03 9.82 -20.02
N LEU A 92 11.66 8.73 -19.59
CA LEU A 92 11.17 7.35 -19.79
C LEU A 92 10.46 6.78 -18.55
N TYR A 93 10.67 7.38 -17.37
CA TYR A 93 10.31 6.77 -16.10
C TYR A 93 8.88 7.04 -15.64
N ASP A 94 8.22 8.10 -16.09
CA ASP A 94 6.85 8.37 -15.66
C ASP A 94 5.86 7.30 -16.15
N HIS A 95 6.13 6.68 -17.31
CA HIS A 95 5.24 5.68 -17.91
C HIS A 95 5.56 4.22 -17.54
N GLN A 96 6.78 3.92 -17.09
CA GLN A 96 7.22 2.54 -16.79
C GLN A 96 7.36 2.22 -15.29
N LYS A 97 7.23 3.23 -14.41
CA LYS A 97 7.30 3.05 -12.96
C LYS A 97 6.22 2.11 -12.42
N GLU A 98 5.04 2.11 -13.03
CA GLU A 98 3.97 1.15 -12.72
C GLU A 98 4.31 -0.26 -13.21
N ALA A 99 4.86 -0.42 -14.41
CA ALA A 99 5.21 -1.72 -14.98
C ALA A 99 6.28 -2.46 -14.16
N ILE A 100 7.30 -1.74 -13.68
CA ILE A 100 8.34 -2.31 -12.80
C ILE A 100 7.74 -2.75 -11.46
N TYR A 101 6.78 -1.98 -10.94
CA TYR A 101 6.11 -2.30 -9.68
C TYR A 101 5.19 -3.52 -9.80
N LEU A 102 4.44 -3.60 -10.90
CA LEU A 102 3.56 -4.74 -11.20
C LEU A 102 4.34 -6.02 -11.45
N MET A 103 5.48 -5.96 -12.17
CA MET A 103 6.39 -7.10 -12.34
C MET A 103 6.94 -7.59 -11.00
N TYR A 104 7.39 -6.69 -10.14
CA TYR A 104 7.98 -7.05 -8.85
C TYR A 104 6.95 -7.60 -7.86
N SER A 105 5.69 -7.13 -7.92
CA SER A 105 4.61 -7.71 -7.11
C SER A 105 4.15 -9.07 -7.64
N ALA A 106 4.09 -9.26 -8.97
CA ALA A 106 3.69 -10.54 -9.57
C ALA A 106 4.69 -11.67 -9.27
N ALA A 107 5.99 -11.38 -9.31
CA ALA A 107 7.05 -12.34 -9.04
C ALA A 107 7.06 -12.88 -7.59
N ASN A 108 6.56 -12.10 -6.63
CA ASN A 108 6.54 -12.48 -5.21
C ASN A 108 5.22 -13.16 -4.77
N LEU A 109 4.19 -13.18 -5.63
CA LEU A 109 2.88 -13.79 -5.35
C LEU A 109 2.63 -15.11 -6.10
N GLY A 110 3.61 -15.62 -6.85
CA GLY A 110 3.51 -16.93 -7.53
C GLY A 110 2.50 -16.99 -8.68
N PHE A 111 2.03 -15.85 -9.19
CA PHE A 111 1.15 -15.80 -10.35
C PHE A 111 1.99 -15.70 -11.64
N SER A 112 1.88 -16.71 -12.52
CA SER A 112 2.37 -16.63 -13.89
C SER A 112 1.54 -15.59 -14.64
N ALA A 113 2.08 -14.38 -14.82
CA ALA A 113 1.52 -13.41 -15.73
C ALA A 113 1.92 -13.82 -17.15
N ASP A 114 1.01 -14.49 -17.87
CA ASP A 114 1.09 -14.58 -19.33
C ASP A 114 1.13 -13.14 -19.87
N LEU A 115 2.32 -12.71 -20.31
CA LEU A 115 2.54 -11.42 -20.96
C LEU A 115 1.97 -11.49 -22.38
N GLY A 116 0.64 -11.49 -22.46
CA GLY A 116 -0.11 -11.26 -23.68
C GLY A 116 0.14 -9.83 -24.17
N ILE A 117 1.16 -9.71 -25.04
CA ILE A 117 1.29 -8.74 -26.14
C ILE A 117 0.37 -7.51 -26.02
N TYR A 118 0.84 -6.47 -25.36
CA TYR A 118 0.32 -5.12 -25.60
C TYR A 118 0.87 -4.62 -26.94
N ARG A 119 0.16 -4.94 -28.03
CA ARG A 119 0.26 -4.18 -29.29
C ARG A 119 -0.46 -2.85 -29.07
N TYR A 120 0.29 -1.75 -29.15
CA TYR A 120 -0.27 -0.41 -29.26
C TYR A 120 -0.23 0.03 -30.73
N SER A 121 -1.40 0.40 -31.27
CA SER A 121 -1.53 1.27 -32.45
C SER A 121 -1.37 2.73 -32.05
#